data_AF-A0A8S9Q7U1-F1
#
_entry.id   AF-A0A8S9Q7U1-F1
#
_cell.length_a   1.000
_cell.length_b   1.000
_cell.length_c   1.000
_cell.angle_alpha   90.00
_cell.angle_beta   90.00
_cell.angle_gamma   90.00
#
_symmetry.space_group_name_H-M   'P 1'
#
loop_
_entity.id
_entity.type
_entity.pdbx_description
1 polymer ?
#
loop_
_entity_poly.entity_id
_entity_poly.type
_entity_poly.pdbx_seq_one_letter_code
_entity_poly.pdbx_strand_id
1 'polypeptide(L)' 'MNKADDLVPYRFGEKSAQSLGMAGFRQAVFKPYEGLGHYTVPKELDEVVQWLTTRLGLEGSR' A
#
# COMPACT_ATOMS: atom_id res chain seq x y z
N MET A 1 -1.80 -11.48 11.25
CA MET A 1 -1.51 -10.70 12.47
C MET A 1 -0.35 -9.77 12.13
N ASN A 2 -0.61 -8.61 11.54
CA ASN A 2 0.44 -7.68 11.09
C ASN A 2 0.82 -6.76 12.26
N LYS A 3 1.82 -7.17 13.04
CA LYS A 3 2.24 -6.51 14.29
C LYS A 3 3.75 -6.25 14.36
N ALA A 4 4.43 -6.09 13.23
CA ALA A 4 5.88 -5.88 13.22
C ALA A 4 6.29 -4.41 13.17
N ASP A 5 5.41 -3.50 12.75
CA ASP A 5 5.67 -2.06 12.87
C ASP A 5 5.46 -1.61 14.32
N ASP A 6 6.57 -1.44 15.02
CA ASP A 6 6.64 -1.04 16.43
C ASP A 6 6.46 0.47 16.65
N LEU A 7 6.53 1.29 15.58
CA LEU A 7 6.39 2.75 15.65
C LEU A 7 4.99 3.21 15.24
N VAL A 8 4.42 2.60 14.20
CA VAL A 8 3.10 2.91 13.66
C VAL A 8 2.23 1.66 13.68
N PRO A 9 1.26 1.58 14.61
CA PRO A 9 0.37 0.43 14.68
C PRO A 9 -0.39 0.17 13.36
N TYR A 10 -0.32 -1.05 12.85
CA TYR A 10 -1.00 -1.50 11.62
C TYR A 10 -2.47 -1.08 11.50
N ARG A 11 -3.21 -1.05 12.64
CA ARG A 11 -4.61 -0.60 12.72
C ARG A 11 -4.84 0.82 12.18
N PHE A 12 -3.83 1.67 12.19
CA PHE A 12 -3.93 3.03 11.63
C PHE A 12 -3.96 2.99 10.11
N GLY A 13 -3.21 2.09 9.48
CA GLY A 13 -3.30 1.82 8.04
C GLY A 13 -4.70 1.33 7.66
N GLU A 14 -5.24 0.35 8.38
CA GLU A 14 -6.59 -0.19 8.14
C GLU A 14 -7.67 0.90 8.23
N LYS A 15 -7.66 1.69 9.31
CA LYS A 15 -8.62 2.79 9.51
C LYS A 15 -8.51 3.87 8.44
N SER A 16 -7.28 4.20 8.03
CA SER A 16 -7.04 5.18 6.97
C SER A 16 -7.59 4.70 5.63
N ALA A 17 -7.34 3.43 5.28
CA ALA A 17 -7.86 2.81 4.07
C ALA A 17 -9.40 2.77 4.05
N GLN A 18 -10.03 2.41 5.17
CA GLN A 18 -11.48 2.44 5.31
C GLN A 18 -12.03 3.86 5.12
N SER A 19 -11.41 4.86 5.75
CA SER A 19 -11.84 6.26 5.65
C SER A 19 -11.71 6.80 4.22
N LEU A 20 -10.63 6.48 3.51
CA LEU A 20 -10.45 6.81 2.08
C LEU A 20 -11.54 6.16 1.22
N GLY A 21 -11.86 4.88 1.47
CA GLY A 21 -12.95 4.19 0.80
C GLY A 21 -14.30 4.86 1.02
N MET A 22 -14.62 5.22 2.27
CA MET A 22 -15.85 5.94 2.64
C MET A 22 -15.94 7.34 2.01
N ALA A 23 -14.80 8.01 1.82
CA ALA A 23 -14.71 9.30 1.16
C ALA A 23 -14.77 9.22 -0.39
N GLY A 24 -14.88 8.02 -0.96
CA GLY A 24 -15.05 7.81 -2.40
C GLY A 24 -13.76 7.63 -3.20
N PHE A 25 -12.60 7.49 -2.55
CA PHE A 25 -11.33 7.22 -3.21
C PHE A 25 -11.24 5.76 -3.66
N ARG A 26 -11.70 5.47 -4.88
CA ARG A 26 -11.77 4.10 -5.43
C ARG A 26 -10.44 3.54 -5.93
N GLN A 27 -9.43 4.39 -6.12
CA GLN A 27 -8.13 3.99 -6.67
C GLN A 27 -7.06 3.72 -5.59
N ALA A 28 -7.41 3.89 -4.31
CA ALA A 28 -6.56 3.59 -3.17
C ALA A 28 -6.61 2.08 -2.84
N VAL A 29 -5.46 1.47 -2.61
CA VAL A 29 -5.33 0.05 -2.25
C VAL A 29 -4.51 -0.05 -0.97
N PHE A 30 -4.99 -0.82 0.00
CA PHE A 30 -4.25 -1.14 1.22
C PHE A 30 -3.74 -2.57 1.12
N LYS A 31 -2.41 -2.73 1.16
CA LYS A 31 -1.76 -4.04 1.03
C LYS A 31 -0.91 -4.35 2.25
N PRO A 32 -1.23 -5.41 3.01
CA PRO A 32 -0.43 -5.81 4.15
C PRO A 32 0.83 -6.58 3.72
N TYR A 33 1.92 -6.37 4.46
CA TYR A 33 3.15 -7.17 4.39
C TYR A 33 3.38 -7.85 5.74
N GLU A 34 3.29 -9.17 5.76
CA GLU A 34 3.45 -9.95 6.99
C GLU A 34 4.88 -9.83 7.52
N GLY A 35 5.01 -9.51 8.81
CA GLY A 35 6.32 -9.36 9.47
C GLY A 35 7.09 -8.08 9.09
N LEU A 36 6.51 -7.15 8.33
CA LEU A 36 7.18 -5.90 7.97
C LEU A 36 7.14 -4.89 9.14
N GLY A 37 8.31 -4.41 9.55
CA GLY A 37 8.47 -3.35 10.54
C GLY A 37 8.40 -1.94 9.95
N HIS A 38 8.92 -0.94 10.68
CA HIS A 38 8.92 0.45 10.22
C HIS A 38 10.03 0.75 9.20
N TYR A 39 10.01 0.02 8.09
CA TYR A 39 10.94 0.15 6.96
C TYR A 39 10.28 -0.45 5.72
N THR A 40 10.93 -0.26 4.57
CA THR A 40 10.44 -0.81 3.30
C THR A 40 11.21 -2.07 2.89
N VAL A 41 10.59 -2.90 2.05
CA VAL A 41 11.23 -4.07 1.44
C VAL A 41 11.19 -4.01 -0.09
N PRO A 42 12.13 -4.65 -0.82
CA PRO A 42 12.12 -4.63 -2.28
C PRO A 42 10.78 -5.02 -2.90
N LYS A 43 10.13 -6.07 -2.36
CA LYS A 43 8.79 -6.50 -2.81
C LYS A 43 7.74 -5.38 -2.71
N GLU A 44 7.76 -4.59 -1.65
CA GLU A 44 6.83 -3.48 -1.49
C GLU A 44 7.11 -2.40 -2.54
N LEU A 45 8.38 -2.08 -2.77
CA LEU A 45 8.79 -1.09 -3.76
C LEU A 45 8.45 -1.53 -5.19
N ASP A 46 8.63 -2.81 -5.52
CA ASP A 46 8.26 -3.38 -6.82
C ASP A 46 6.76 -3.22 -7.09
N GLU A 47 5.93 -3.48 -6.08
CA GLU A 47 4.49 -3.35 -6.18
C GLU A 47 4.03 -1.88 -6.26
N VAL A 48 4.75 -0.96 -5.62
CA VAL A 48 4.55 0.49 -5.78
C VAL A 48 4.91 0.94 -7.20
N VAL A 49 6.04 0.48 -7.75
CA VAL A 49 6.46 0.77 -9.12
C VAL A 49 5.41 0.25 -10.11
N GLN A 50 4.92 -0.97 -9.91
CA GLN A 50 3.86 -1.54 -10.75
C GLN A 50 2.58 -0.70 -10.67
N TRP A 51 2.13 -0.33 -9.46
CA TRP A 51 0.94 0.50 -9.29
C TRP A 51 1.07 1.86 -9.99
N LEU A 52 2.22 2.53 -9.86
CA LEU A 52 2.50 3.79 -10.55
C LEU A 52 2.52 3.61 -12.07
N THR A 53 3.18 2.58 -12.57
CA THR A 53 3.28 2.26 -14.00
C THR A 53 1.89 2.09 -14.61
N THR A 54 1.03 1.29 -13.96
CA THR A 54 -0.35 1.07 -14.39
C THR A 54 -1.19 2.36 -14.31
N ARG A 55 -1.07 3.15 -13.25
CA ARG A 55 -1.87 4.38 -13.06
C ARG A 55 -1.48 5.52 -14.00
N LEU A 56 -0.22 5.58 -14.38
CA LEU A 56 0.31 6.57 -15.30
C LEU A 56 0.26 6.12 -16.77
N GLY A 57 -0.19 4.88 -17.04
CA GLY A 57 -0.23 4.34 -18.39
C GLY A 57 1.15 4.16 -19.02
N LEU A 58 2.17 3.89 -18.18
CA LEU A 58 3.56 3.69 -18.61
C LEU A 58 3.85 2.24 -19.01
N GLU A 59 2.85 1.37 -18.95
CA GLU A 59 2.84 0.05 -19.57
C GLU A 59 2.99 0.31 -21.10
N GLY A 60 4.21 0.21 -21.63
CA GLY A 60 4.56 0.73 -22.96
C GLY A 60 3.53 0.41 -24.05
N SER A 61 3.26 1.39 -24.92
CA SER A 61 2.50 1.14 -26.14
C SER A 61 3.31 0.18 -27.01
N ARG A 62 2.77 -1.02 -27.20
CA ARG A 62 3.38 -2.07 -28.00
C ARG A 62 3.41 -1.71 -29.49
#